data_AF-A0A3M1SNN0-F1
#
_entry.id   AF-A0A3M1SNN0-F1
#
_cell.length_a   1.000
_cell.length_b   1.000
_cell.length_c   1.000
_cell.angle_alpha   90.00
_cell.angle_beta   90.00
_cell.angle_gamma   90.00
#
_symmetry.space_group_name_H-M   'P 1'
#
loop_
_entity.id
_entity.type
_entity.pdbx_description
1 polymer ?
#
loop_
_entity_poly.entity_id
_entity_poly.type
_entity_poly.pdbx_seq_one_letter_code
_entity_poly.pdbx_strand_id
1 'polypeptide(L)'
;MPSSDLINVNPNVLNSTVEFLTAMITPALLISATGSLVLSTSTRLGRVVDRVRELERRFNEMIVTEDKASTPFYEKKLEVTVNLLDKVTTRARILQRAMSAFYFGLCFFILTSVTIAIVGLFNVYRWLPIVVGIIGIIFLFYGSILMLRETRMATATINAEMDFTWGLAKTLAPKEIISKYTLVDGELERR
;
A
#
# COMPACT_ATOMS: atom_id res chain seq x y z
N MET A 1 64.81 14.43 -12.02
CA MET A 1 64.16 13.12 -11.77
C MET A 1 63.62 13.17 -10.35
N PRO A 2 62.30 13.10 -10.14
CA PRO A 2 61.57 11.84 -10.28
C PRO A 2 60.19 11.98 -10.96
N SER A 3 59.89 11.09 -11.90
CA SER A 3 58.60 10.97 -12.57
C SER A 3 58.32 9.49 -12.80
N SER A 4 58.15 8.74 -11.72
CA SER A 4 57.84 7.31 -11.80
C SER A 4 57.17 6.76 -10.54
N ASP A 5 56.37 7.56 -9.82
CA ASP A 5 55.29 7.04 -8.98
C ASP A 5 54.03 6.89 -9.84
N LEU A 6 54.16 6.17 -10.96
CA LEU A 6 53.01 5.62 -11.64
C LEU A 6 52.48 4.52 -10.73
N ILE A 7 51.50 4.90 -9.92
CA ILE A 7 50.69 4.02 -9.07
C ILE A 7 50.37 2.78 -9.91
N ASN A 8 51.07 1.68 -9.65
CA ASN A 8 50.85 0.40 -10.31
C ASN A 8 49.55 -0.16 -9.75
N VAL A 9 48.44 0.35 -10.26
CA VAL A 9 47.11 -0.11 -9.89
C VAL A 9 46.95 -1.51 -10.47
N ASN A 10 47.02 -2.51 -9.61
CA ASN A 10 46.89 -3.90 -10.00
C ASN A 10 45.50 -4.11 -10.66
N PRO A 11 45.42 -4.45 -11.96
CA PRO A 11 44.16 -4.51 -12.70
C PRO A 11 43.18 -5.53 -12.11
N ASN A 12 43.69 -6.55 -11.41
CA ASN A 12 42.87 -7.56 -10.73
C ASN A 12 42.05 -6.98 -9.57
N VAL A 13 42.59 -6.00 -8.83
CA VAL A 13 41.90 -5.36 -7.70
C VAL A 13 40.78 -4.44 -8.19
N LEU A 14 41.01 -3.75 -9.32
CA LEU A 14 39.98 -2.95 -9.96
C LEU A 14 38.83 -3.82 -10.47
N ASN A 15 39.13 -4.93 -11.14
CA ASN A 15 38.11 -5.87 -11.63
C ASN A 15 37.25 -6.42 -10.49
N SER A 16 37.86 -6.86 -9.37
CA SER A 16 37.10 -7.35 -8.21
C SER A 16 36.25 -6.26 -7.55
N THR A 17 36.73 -5.01 -7.53
CA THR A 17 35.99 -3.87 -6.97
C THR A 17 34.78 -3.53 -7.85
N VAL A 18 34.95 -3.52 -9.17
CA VAL A 18 33.86 -3.26 -10.11
C VAL A 18 32.82 -4.37 -10.07
N GLU A 19 33.23 -5.64 -10.02
CA GLU A 19 32.31 -6.78 -9.85
C GLU A 19 31.48 -6.65 -8.57
N PHE A 20 32.14 -6.28 -7.47
CA PHE A 20 31.50 -6.06 -6.18
C PHE A 20 30.45 -4.94 -6.22
N LEU A 21 30.84 -3.76 -6.74
CA LEU A 21 29.93 -2.62 -6.87
C LEU A 21 28.77 -2.94 -7.81
N THR A 22 29.01 -3.69 -8.87
CA THR A 22 27.96 -4.13 -9.82
C THR A 22 26.98 -5.08 -9.15
N ALA A 23 27.44 -6.02 -8.32
CA ALA A 23 26.59 -6.92 -7.57
C ALA A 23 25.65 -6.19 -6.59
N MET A 24 26.05 -5.03 -6.07
CA MET A 24 25.24 -4.20 -5.18
C MET A 24 24.14 -3.40 -5.90
N ILE A 25 24.19 -3.25 -7.23
CA ILE A 25 23.18 -2.52 -7.99
C ILE A 25 21.80 -3.19 -7.84
N THR A 26 21.74 -4.52 -7.95
CA THR A 26 20.49 -5.27 -7.87
C THR A 26 19.74 -5.05 -6.54
N PRO A 27 20.33 -5.30 -5.35
CA PRO A 27 19.65 -5.03 -4.09
C PRO A 27 19.34 -3.55 -3.90
N ALA A 28 20.18 -2.62 -4.39
CA ALA A 28 19.88 -1.19 -4.31
C ALA A 28 18.62 -0.80 -5.09
N LEU A 29 18.45 -1.33 -6.31
CA LEU A 29 17.24 -1.13 -7.11
C LEU A 29 16.01 -1.75 -6.45
N LEU A 30 16.14 -2.96 -5.89
CA LEU A 30 15.06 -3.62 -5.15
C LEU A 30 14.65 -2.84 -3.90
N ILE A 31 15.61 -2.28 -3.16
CA ILE A 31 15.36 -1.38 -2.02
C ILE A 31 14.57 -0.15 -2.47
N SER A 32 14.99 0.51 -3.56
CA SER A 32 14.33 1.70 -4.09
C SER A 32 12.89 1.41 -4.56
N ALA A 33 12.69 0.32 -5.30
CA ALA A 33 11.38 -0.14 -5.73
C ALA A 33 10.46 -0.47 -4.53
N THR A 34 10.99 -1.19 -3.55
CA THR A 34 10.26 -1.52 -2.30
C THR A 34 9.90 -0.26 -1.53
N GLY A 35 10.83 0.70 -1.41
CA GLY A 35 10.59 1.98 -0.75
C GLY A 35 9.45 2.77 -1.41
N SER A 36 9.41 2.78 -2.74
CA SER A 36 8.31 3.40 -3.49
C SER A 36 6.95 2.73 -3.21
N LEU A 37 6.92 1.39 -3.12
CA LEU A 37 5.72 0.64 -2.77
C LEU A 37 5.26 0.92 -1.34
N VAL A 38 6.19 0.97 -0.38
CA VAL A 38 5.90 1.32 1.02
C VAL A 38 5.32 2.73 1.11
N LEU A 39 5.91 3.70 0.42
CA LEU A 39 5.41 5.08 0.41
C LEU A 39 4.02 5.18 -0.22
N SER A 40 3.79 4.50 -1.35
CA SER A 40 2.46 4.44 -1.99
C SER A 40 1.40 3.80 -1.08
N THR A 41 1.79 2.78 -0.32
CA THR A 41 0.90 2.08 0.62
C THR A 41 0.60 2.93 1.84
N SER A 42 1.63 3.58 2.41
CA SER A 42 1.53 4.48 3.56
C SER A 42 0.60 5.66 3.27
N THR A 43 0.73 6.28 2.09
CA THR A 43 -0.15 7.38 1.66
C THR A 43 -1.59 6.93 1.41
N ARG A 44 -1.84 5.68 0.98
CA ARG A 44 -3.20 5.11 0.95
C ARG A 44 -3.75 4.89 2.34
N LEU A 45 -2.94 4.35 3.26
CA LEU A 45 -3.34 4.07 4.63
C LEU A 45 -3.69 5.35 5.40
N GLY A 46 -2.87 6.38 5.27
CA GLY A 46 -3.15 7.70 5.85
C GLY A 46 -4.53 8.21 5.45
N ARG A 47 -4.84 8.19 4.15
CA ARG A 47 -6.17 8.59 3.64
C ARG A 47 -7.31 7.73 4.19
N VAL A 48 -7.11 6.42 4.32
CA VAL A 48 -8.13 5.53 4.91
C VAL A 48 -8.34 5.84 6.39
N VAL A 49 -7.27 6.06 7.17
CA VAL A 49 -7.34 6.42 8.59
C VAL A 49 -7.96 7.80 8.80
N ASP A 50 -7.64 8.77 7.95
CA ASP A 50 -8.25 10.10 8.00
C ASP A 50 -9.77 10.02 7.76
N ARG A 51 -10.22 9.13 6.85
CA ARG A 51 -11.65 8.86 6.65
C ARG A 51 -12.31 8.19 7.84
N VAL A 52 -11.62 7.25 8.53
CA VAL A 52 -12.12 6.68 9.81
C VAL A 52 -12.34 7.79 10.82
N ARG A 53 -11.34 8.65 11.02
CA ARG A 53 -11.41 9.76 11.99
C ARG A 53 -12.52 10.76 11.66
N GLU A 54 -12.71 11.07 10.37
CA GLU A 54 -13.80 11.94 9.94
C GLU A 54 -15.18 11.31 10.24
N LEU A 55 -15.35 10.01 9.97
CA LEU A 55 -16.58 9.28 10.28
C LEU A 55 -16.83 9.21 11.79
N GLU A 56 -15.79 8.93 12.58
CA GLU A 56 -15.86 8.91 14.05
C GLU A 56 -16.25 10.28 14.61
N ARG A 57 -15.71 11.38 14.07
CA ARG A 57 -16.10 12.74 14.46
C ARG A 57 -17.58 12.98 14.18
N ARG A 58 -18.07 12.64 12.98
CA ARG A 58 -19.50 12.77 12.61
C ARG A 58 -20.39 11.91 13.51
N PHE A 59 -19.94 10.72 13.88
CA PHE A 59 -20.63 9.84 14.82
C PHE A 59 -20.75 10.47 16.21
N ASN A 60 -19.64 10.96 16.76
CA ASN A 60 -19.63 11.65 18.05
C ASN A 60 -20.50 12.91 18.03
N GLU A 61 -20.50 13.68 16.94
CA GLU A 61 -21.38 14.86 16.79
C GLU A 61 -22.87 14.49 16.79
N MET A 62 -23.28 13.40 16.11
CA MET A 62 -24.65 12.89 16.20
C MET A 62 -25.01 12.39 17.60
N ILE A 63 -24.07 11.83 18.36
CA ILE A 63 -24.33 11.36 19.73
C ILE A 63 -24.46 12.53 20.73
N VAL A 64 -23.63 13.56 20.55
CA VAL A 64 -23.52 14.66 21.51
C VAL A 64 -24.53 15.79 21.23
N THR A 65 -24.93 16.00 19.98
CA THR A 65 -25.72 17.18 19.57
C THR A 65 -27.17 16.88 19.17
N GLU A 66 -27.50 15.68 18.68
CA GLU A 66 -28.91 15.35 18.36
C GLU A 66 -29.67 15.00 19.64
N ASP A 67 -30.61 15.88 20.01
CA ASP A 67 -31.61 15.61 21.04
C ASP A 67 -32.43 14.39 20.60
N LYS A 68 -32.27 13.26 21.31
CA LYS A 68 -32.80 11.91 20.96
C LYS A 68 -34.29 11.89 20.62
N ALA A 69 -35.03 12.92 21.01
CA ALA A 69 -36.47 13.07 20.81
C ALA A 69 -36.88 13.74 19.48
N SER A 70 -35.95 14.37 18.74
CA SER A 70 -36.30 15.30 17.63
C SER A 70 -36.09 14.76 16.21
N THR A 71 -35.41 13.62 16.04
CA THR A 71 -35.04 13.11 14.72
C THR A 71 -35.59 11.70 14.45
N PRO A 72 -36.55 11.54 13.50
CA PRO A 72 -36.94 10.22 13.05
C PRO A 72 -35.74 9.54 12.39
N PHE A 73 -35.52 8.25 12.68
CA PHE A 73 -34.43 7.40 12.18
C PHE A 73 -33.02 7.60 12.78
N TYR A 74 -32.89 8.20 13.97
CA TYR A 74 -31.62 8.30 14.71
C TYR A 74 -30.89 6.96 14.83
N GLU A 75 -31.60 5.91 15.25
CA GLU A 75 -31.06 4.56 15.46
C GLU A 75 -30.51 3.94 14.16
N LYS A 76 -31.17 4.21 13.02
CA LYS A 76 -30.77 3.72 11.70
C LYS A 76 -29.54 4.46 11.14
N LYS A 77 -29.42 5.77 11.39
CA LYS A 77 -28.19 6.53 11.06
C LYS A 77 -26.99 6.06 11.88
N LEU A 78 -27.23 5.74 13.15
CA LEU A 78 -26.21 5.27 14.09
C LEU A 78 -25.70 3.87 13.67
N GLU A 79 -26.59 2.95 13.32
CA GLU A 79 -26.26 1.61 12.82
C GLU A 79 -25.44 1.65 11.51
N VAL A 80 -25.83 2.51 10.56
CA VAL A 80 -25.09 2.69 9.30
C VAL A 80 -23.68 3.22 9.55
N THR A 81 -23.54 4.20 10.45
CA THR A 81 -22.24 4.83 10.76
C THR A 81 -21.29 3.84 11.46
N VAL A 82 -21.80 3.01 12.38
CA VAL A 82 -21.01 1.94 13.02
C VAL A 82 -20.54 0.90 12.01
N ASN A 83 -21.43 0.47 11.09
CA ASN A 83 -21.07 -0.47 10.02
C ASN A 83 -19.97 0.07 9.09
N LEU A 84 -20.02 1.37 8.77
CA LEU A 84 -18.99 2.03 7.98
C LEU A 84 -17.65 2.09 8.73
N LEU A 85 -17.67 2.40 10.03
CA LEU A 85 -16.46 2.44 10.85
C LEU A 85 -15.77 1.07 10.93
N ASP A 86 -16.55 -0.01 11.08
CA ASP A 86 -16.01 -1.38 11.14
C ASP A 86 -15.41 -1.83 9.78
N LYS A 87 -16.05 -1.46 8.66
CA LYS A 87 -15.51 -1.71 7.32
C LYS A 87 -14.19 -0.96 7.07
N VAL A 88 -14.11 0.32 7.41
CA VAL A 88 -12.91 1.13 7.13
C VAL A 88 -11.76 0.74 8.07
N THR A 89 -12.03 0.39 9.33
CA THR A 89 -11.00 -0.13 10.26
C THR A 89 -10.46 -1.50 9.83
N THR A 90 -11.32 -2.39 9.32
CA THR A 90 -10.90 -3.67 8.73
C THR A 90 -9.96 -3.45 7.55
N ARG A 91 -10.25 -2.48 6.67
CA ARG A 91 -9.37 -2.10 5.55
C ARG A 91 -8.03 -1.56 6.02
N ALA A 92 -8.02 -0.69 7.04
CA ALA A 92 -6.79 -0.15 7.63
C ALA A 92 -5.89 -1.28 8.19
N ARG A 93 -6.47 -2.28 8.86
CA ARG A 93 -5.73 -3.43 9.42
C ARG A 93 -5.05 -4.28 8.35
N ILE A 94 -5.71 -4.52 7.22
CA ILE A 94 -5.15 -5.30 6.10
C ILE A 94 -3.98 -4.54 5.47
N LEU A 95 -4.14 -3.23 5.30
CA LEU A 95 -3.12 -2.36 4.72
C LEU A 95 -1.91 -2.22 5.65
N GLN A 96 -2.13 -2.20 6.97
CA GLN A 96 -1.05 -2.26 7.97
C GLN A 96 -0.26 -3.57 7.90
N ARG A 97 -0.94 -4.72 7.76
CA ARG A 97 -0.27 -6.02 7.56
C ARG A 97 0.56 -6.06 6.28
N ALA A 98 0.09 -5.43 5.20
CA ALA A 98 0.82 -5.36 3.93
C ALA A 98 2.07 -4.50 4.07
N MET A 99 1.95 -3.38 4.77
CA MET A 99 3.07 -2.49 5.08
C MET A 99 4.15 -3.20 5.91
N SER A 100 3.76 -3.99 6.92
CA SER A 100 4.71 -4.82 7.67
C SER A 100 5.47 -5.82 6.79
N ALA A 101 4.79 -6.51 5.86
CA ALA A 101 5.44 -7.44 4.94
C ALA A 101 6.47 -6.75 4.03
N PHE A 102 6.17 -5.54 3.55
CA PHE A 102 7.11 -4.75 2.76
C PHE A 102 8.33 -4.29 3.58
N TYR A 103 8.14 -3.92 4.85
CA TYR A 103 9.26 -3.62 5.75
C TYR A 103 10.18 -4.83 5.97
N PHE A 104 9.61 -6.04 6.13
CA PHE A 104 10.43 -7.25 6.20
C PHE A 104 11.22 -7.49 4.92
N GLY A 105 10.59 -7.38 3.74
CA GLY A 105 11.28 -7.50 2.45
C GLY A 105 12.42 -6.48 2.29
N LEU A 106 12.17 -5.22 2.69
CA LEU A 106 13.18 -4.16 2.70
C LEU A 106 14.37 -4.50 3.61
N CYS A 107 14.11 -4.99 4.82
CA CYS A 107 15.17 -5.44 5.74
C CYS A 107 16.02 -6.55 5.13
N PHE A 108 15.40 -7.53 4.46
CA PHE A 108 16.15 -8.61 3.79
C PHE A 108 16.98 -8.11 2.60
N PHE A 109 16.54 -7.11 1.84
CA PHE A 109 17.38 -6.54 0.77
C PHE A 109 18.55 -5.70 1.30
N ILE A 110 18.34 -4.96 2.39
CA ILE A 110 19.44 -4.30 3.10
C ILE A 110 20.43 -5.35 3.59
N LEU A 111 19.95 -6.43 4.20
CA LEU A 111 20.78 -7.54 4.67
C LEU A 111 21.52 -8.22 3.50
N THR A 112 20.89 -8.34 2.34
CA THR A 112 21.52 -8.86 1.12
C THR A 112 22.69 -7.98 0.71
N SER A 113 22.52 -6.66 0.70
CA SER A 113 23.60 -5.70 0.40
C SER A 113 24.77 -5.81 1.40
N VAL A 114 24.47 -5.91 2.69
CA VAL A 114 25.47 -6.14 3.75
C VAL A 114 26.20 -7.47 3.55
N THR A 115 25.47 -8.52 3.18
CA THR A 115 26.06 -9.85 2.97
C THR A 115 26.99 -9.86 1.76
N ILE A 116 26.63 -9.15 0.68
CA ILE A 116 27.53 -8.95 -0.47
C ILE A 116 28.83 -8.31 0.03
N ALA A 117 28.75 -7.22 0.82
CA ALA A 117 29.90 -6.56 1.44
C ALA A 117 30.82 -7.49 2.23
N ILE A 118 30.24 -8.36 3.06
CA ILE A 118 31.01 -9.33 3.85
C ILE A 118 31.70 -10.34 2.95
N VAL A 119 31.03 -10.86 1.90
CA VAL A 119 31.63 -11.79 0.94
C VAL A 119 32.80 -11.14 0.19
N GLY A 120 32.68 -9.86 -0.16
CA GLY A 120 33.76 -9.11 -0.83
C GLY A 120 35.01 -8.92 0.04
N LEU A 121 34.85 -8.76 1.35
CA LEU A 121 35.95 -8.53 2.30
C LEU A 121 36.60 -9.82 2.81
N PHE A 122 35.79 -10.82 3.14
CA PHE A 122 36.26 -12.03 3.82
C PHE A 122 36.30 -13.27 2.92
N ASN A 123 35.76 -13.21 1.69
CA ASN A 123 35.67 -14.32 0.73
C ASN A 123 35.05 -15.61 1.31
N VAL A 124 34.17 -15.46 2.30
CA VAL A 124 33.53 -16.55 3.05
C VAL A 124 32.01 -16.54 2.76
N TYR A 125 31.42 -17.72 2.55
CA TYR A 125 30.00 -17.96 2.24
C TYR A 125 29.41 -17.20 1.03
N ARG A 126 29.97 -17.48 -0.16
CA ARG A 126 29.53 -16.90 -1.46
C ARG A 126 28.04 -17.08 -1.81
N TRP A 127 27.39 -18.09 -1.23
CA TRP A 127 25.98 -18.44 -1.47
C TRP A 127 25.00 -17.70 -0.53
N LEU A 128 25.51 -17.08 0.54
CA LEU A 128 24.67 -16.41 1.55
C LEU A 128 23.84 -15.24 0.99
N PRO A 129 24.39 -14.32 0.15
CA PRO A 129 23.60 -13.24 -0.43
C PRO A 129 22.41 -13.73 -1.26
N ILE A 130 22.57 -14.87 -1.94
CA ILE A 130 21.54 -15.42 -2.82
C ILE A 130 20.34 -15.87 -2.00
N VAL A 131 20.57 -16.60 -0.91
CA VAL A 131 19.50 -17.10 -0.02
C VAL A 131 18.77 -15.93 0.65
N VAL A 132 19.53 -14.97 1.20
CA VAL A 132 18.96 -13.79 1.86
C VAL A 132 18.13 -12.95 0.87
N GLY A 133 18.61 -12.78 -0.36
CA GLY A 133 17.91 -12.06 -1.42
C GLY A 133 16.60 -12.73 -1.82
N ILE A 134 16.60 -14.06 -1.98
CA ILE A 134 15.39 -14.85 -2.30
C ILE A 134 14.34 -14.70 -1.19
N ILE A 135 14.75 -14.75 0.08
CA ILE A 135 13.83 -14.54 1.20
C ILE A 135 13.20 -13.14 1.11
N GLY A 136 13.99 -12.11 0.80
CA GLY A 136 13.48 -10.75 0.56
C GLY A 136 12.43 -10.68 -0.56
N ILE A 137 12.67 -11.37 -1.68
CA ILE A 137 11.72 -11.44 -2.81
C ILE A 137 10.41 -12.12 -2.37
N ILE A 138 10.47 -13.20 -1.59
CA ILE A 138 9.28 -13.90 -1.09
C ILE A 138 8.43 -12.98 -0.20
N PHE A 139 9.06 -12.22 0.71
CA PHE A 139 8.36 -11.24 1.55
C PHE A 139 7.72 -10.13 0.73
N LEU A 140 8.44 -9.62 -0.28
CA LEU A 140 7.91 -8.63 -1.22
C LEU A 140 6.67 -9.17 -1.95
N PHE A 141 6.77 -10.37 -2.52
CA PHE A 141 5.69 -11.02 -3.26
C PHE A 141 4.47 -11.25 -2.37
N TYR A 142 4.68 -11.74 -1.15
CA TYR A 142 3.62 -11.89 -0.15
C TYR A 142 2.94 -10.55 0.19
N GLY A 143 3.72 -9.49 0.41
CA GLY A 143 3.20 -8.14 0.63
C GLY A 143 2.39 -7.61 -0.55
N SER A 144 2.86 -7.84 -1.78
CA SER A 144 2.15 -7.45 -3.01
C SER A 144 0.82 -8.18 -3.17
N ILE A 145 0.76 -9.48 -2.86
CA ILE A 145 -0.51 -10.23 -2.86
C ILE A 145 -1.49 -9.66 -1.84
N LEU A 146 -1.00 -9.29 -0.65
CA LEU A 146 -1.85 -8.74 0.40
C LEU A 146 -2.43 -7.37 0.00
N MET A 147 -1.65 -6.53 -0.69
CA MET A 147 -2.13 -5.30 -1.31
C MET A 147 -3.18 -5.56 -2.40
N LEU A 148 -2.97 -6.54 -3.28
CA LEU A 148 -3.95 -6.89 -4.32
C LEU A 148 -5.28 -7.35 -3.72
N ARG A 149 -5.24 -8.09 -2.61
CA ARG A 149 -6.45 -8.46 -1.86
C ARG A 149 -7.18 -7.24 -1.28
N GLU A 150 -6.45 -6.30 -0.69
CA GLU A 150 -7.05 -5.04 -0.21
C GLU A 150 -7.71 -4.26 -1.34
N THR A 151 -7.03 -4.11 -2.48
CA THR A 151 -7.56 -3.38 -3.63
C THR A 151 -8.85 -4.03 -4.16
N ARG A 152 -8.91 -5.36 -4.20
CA ARG A 152 -10.15 -6.08 -4.58
C ARG A 152 -11.29 -5.88 -3.59
N MET A 153 -11.01 -5.90 -2.28
CA MET A 153 -12.02 -5.63 -1.25
C MET A 153 -12.51 -4.17 -1.30
N ALA A 154 -11.62 -3.23 -1.62
CA ALA A 154 -11.97 -1.83 -1.82
C ALA A 154 -12.96 -1.63 -2.98
N THR A 155 -12.69 -2.25 -4.13
CA THR A 155 -13.59 -2.20 -5.29
C THR A 155 -14.94 -2.86 -5.01
N ALA A 156 -14.96 -3.99 -4.31
CA ALA A 156 -16.20 -4.66 -3.93
C ALA A 156 -17.08 -3.79 -3.00
N THR A 157 -16.45 -3.05 -2.08
CA THR A 157 -17.17 -2.15 -1.15
C THR A 157 -17.74 -0.94 -1.90
N ILE A 158 -16.97 -0.35 -2.80
CA ILE A 158 -17.42 0.80 -3.62
C ILE A 158 -18.60 0.40 -4.52
N ASN A 159 -18.54 -0.76 -5.16
CA ASN A 159 -19.66 -1.25 -5.98
C ASN A 159 -20.93 -1.42 -5.15
N ALA A 160 -20.81 -1.97 -3.93
CA ALA A 160 -21.95 -2.11 -3.03
C ALA A 160 -22.53 -0.76 -2.55
N GLU A 161 -21.68 0.24 -2.29
CA GLU A 161 -22.12 1.60 -1.93
C GLU A 161 -22.77 2.33 -3.12
N MET A 162 -22.28 2.09 -4.34
CA MET A 162 -22.83 2.65 -5.57
C MET A 162 -24.20 2.04 -5.89
N ASP A 163 -24.35 0.73 -5.73
CA ASP A 163 -25.64 0.03 -5.88
C ASP A 163 -26.67 0.53 -4.86
N PHE A 164 -26.26 0.74 -3.61
CA PHE A 164 -27.12 1.30 -2.57
C PHE A 164 -27.53 2.75 -2.87
N THR A 165 -26.57 3.59 -3.29
CA THR A 165 -26.82 4.99 -3.68
C THR A 165 -27.75 5.07 -4.89
N TRP A 166 -27.60 4.16 -5.85
CA TRP A 166 -28.49 4.06 -7.01
C TRP A 166 -29.90 3.63 -6.62
N GLY A 167 -30.03 2.66 -5.70
CA GLY A 167 -31.32 2.30 -5.11
C GLY A 167 -32.00 3.49 -4.43
N LEU A 168 -31.26 4.26 -3.64
CA LEU A 168 -31.77 5.47 -2.99
C LEU A 168 -32.17 6.55 -3.99
N ALA A 169 -31.34 6.79 -5.02
CA ALA A 169 -31.63 7.73 -6.09
C ALA A 169 -32.92 7.36 -6.84
N LYS A 170 -33.16 6.07 -7.11
CA LYS A 170 -34.39 5.61 -7.76
C LYS A 170 -35.64 5.81 -6.89
N THR A 171 -35.48 5.87 -5.57
CA THR A 171 -36.59 5.98 -4.62
C THR A 171 -36.89 7.43 -4.25
N LEU A 172 -35.88 8.32 -4.26
CA LEU A 172 -35.98 9.71 -3.82
C LEU A 172 -35.89 10.75 -4.96
N ALA A 173 -35.45 10.38 -6.17
CA ALA A 173 -35.35 11.35 -7.26
C ALA A 173 -36.74 11.63 -7.87
N PRO A 174 -37.10 12.92 -8.07
CA PRO A 174 -38.33 13.29 -8.77
C PRO A 174 -38.30 12.74 -10.20
N LYS A 175 -39.45 12.20 -10.66
CA LYS A 175 -39.61 11.46 -11.93
C LYS A 175 -39.10 12.22 -13.18
N GLU A 176 -39.00 13.55 -13.12
CA GLU A 176 -38.48 14.39 -14.21
C GLU A 176 -36.99 14.18 -14.51
N ILE A 177 -36.15 13.88 -13.50
CA ILE A 177 -34.70 13.74 -13.69
C ILE A 177 -34.33 12.33 -14.18
N ILE A 178 -35.07 11.30 -13.73
CA ILE A 178 -34.89 9.90 -14.13
C ILE A 178 -35.16 9.70 -15.63
N SER A 179 -36.04 10.51 -16.24
CA SER A 179 -36.33 10.43 -17.68
C SER A 179 -35.17 10.86 -18.59
N LYS A 180 -34.18 11.58 -18.04
CA LYS A 180 -33.08 12.22 -18.78
C LYS A 180 -31.80 11.39 -18.83
N TYR A 181 -31.72 10.30 -18.08
CA TYR A 181 -30.55 9.44 -17.99
C TYR A 181 -30.96 7.97 -18.01
N THR A 182 -30.39 7.19 -18.92
CA THR A 182 -30.53 5.74 -18.95
C THR A 182 -29.20 5.11 -18.56
N LEU A 183 -29.21 4.22 -17.57
CA LEU A 183 -28.05 3.39 -17.28
C LEU A 183 -27.92 2.31 -18.35
N VAL A 184 -26.82 2.37 -19.09
CA VAL A 184 -26.35 1.29 -19.95
C VAL A 184 -24.96 0.92 -19.43
N ASP A 185 -24.76 -0.34 -19.03
CA ASP A 185 -23.47 -0.90 -18.58
C ASP A 185 -22.70 -0.08 -17.53
N GLY A 186 -23.40 0.58 -16.59
CA GLY A 186 -22.77 1.27 -15.47
C GLY A 186 -22.26 2.68 -15.77
N GLU A 187 -22.47 3.20 -16.97
CA GLU A 187 -22.23 4.61 -17.31
C GLU A 187 -23.54 5.40 -17.44
N LEU A 188 -23.51 6.65 -17.00
CA LEU A 188 -24.65 7.55 -17.08
C LEU A 188 -24.68 8.24 -18.45
N GLU A 189 -25.39 7.65 -19.41
CA GLU A 189 -25.66 8.33 -20.67
C GLU A 189 -26.87 9.25 -20.53
N ARG A 190 -26.66 10.53 -20.88
CA ARG A 190 -27.72 11.52 -20.98
C ARG A 190 -28.45 11.29 -22.30
N ARG A 191 -29.77 11.09 -22.23
CA ARG A 191 -30.62 10.91 -23.41
C ARG A 191 -30.71 12.17 -24.26
#